data_AF-A0A418GS35-F1
#
_entry.id   AF-A0A418GS35-F1
#
_cell.length_a   1.000
_cell.length_b   1.000
_cell.length_c   1.000
_cell.angle_alpha   90.00
_cell.angle_beta   90.00
_cell.angle_gamma   90.00
#
_symmetry.space_group_name_H-M   'P 1'
#
loop_
_entity.id
_entity.type
_entity.pdbx_description
1 polymer ?
#
loop_
_entity_poly.entity_id
_entity_poly.type
_entity_poly.pdbx_seq_one_letter_code
_entity_poly.pdbx_strand_id
1 'polypeptide(L)' 'MIKKIGVLTSGGDAPGMNAAIRGVVRSALTEGLEVMGIYDGYLGLYEDRMVQLDRYSVSDMINRGGT' A
#
# COMPACT_ATOMS: atom_id res chain seq x y z
N MET A 1 17.79 12.46 0.35
CA MET A 1 16.35 12.74 0.40
C MET A 1 15.62 11.49 -0.06
N ILE A 2 14.56 11.06 0.64
CA ILE A 2 13.79 9.85 0.27
C ILE A 2 12.95 10.17 -0.98
N LYS A 3 12.91 9.24 -1.95
CA LYS A 3 12.13 9.39 -3.20
C LYS A 3 11.03 8.34 -3.38
N LYS A 4 11.12 7.23 -2.64
CA LYS A 4 10.27 6.05 -2.79
C LYS A 4 10.04 5.38 -1.45
N ILE A 5 8.83 4.90 -1.22
CA ILE A 5 8.46 4.11 -0.04
C ILE A 5 7.74 2.82 -0.45
N GLY A 6 7.77 1.82 0.42
CA GLY A 6 6.99 0.58 0.28
C GLY A 6 5.91 0.51 1.35
N VAL A 7 4.76 -0.11 1.03
CA VAL A 7 3.69 -0.41 1.97
C VAL A 7 3.28 -1.87 1.84
N LEU A 8 3.12 -2.54 2.99
CA LEU A 8 2.67 -3.92 3.11
C LEU A 8 1.76 -4.06 4.31
N THR A 9 0.93 -5.09 4.32
CA THR A 9 0.18 -5.53 5.50
C THR A 9 0.59 -6.95 5.85
N SER A 10 0.61 -7.27 7.15
CA SER A 10 1.06 -8.57 7.66
C SER A 10 0.26 -8.94 8.90
N GLY A 11 0.10 -10.25 9.12
CA GLY A 11 -0.81 -10.78 10.14
C GLY A 11 -2.18 -11.11 9.56
N GLY A 12 -3.17 -11.26 10.43
CA GLY A 12 -4.56 -11.46 10.01
C GLY A 12 -5.18 -10.15 9.53
N ASP A 13 -5.93 -10.22 8.42
CA ASP A 13 -6.63 -9.09 7.85
C ASP A 13 -7.67 -8.50 8.81
N ALA A 14 -7.76 -7.16 8.84
CA ALA A 14 -8.70 -6.44 9.68
C ALA A 14 -9.43 -5.33 8.91
N PRO A 15 -10.67 -4.98 9.32
CA PRO A 15 -11.37 -3.81 8.80
C PRO A 15 -10.51 -2.54 8.91
N GLY A 16 -10.41 -1.79 7.82
CA GLY A 16 -9.69 -0.52 7.77
C GLY A 16 -8.23 -0.60 7.29
N MET A 17 -7.66 -1.79 7.07
CA MET A 17 -6.32 -1.92 6.49
C MET A 17 -6.26 -1.31 5.08
N ASN A 18 -7.25 -1.60 4.24
CA ASN A 18 -7.44 -0.95 2.94
C ASN A 18 -7.53 0.59 3.03
N ALA A 19 -8.20 1.13 4.07
CA ALA A 19 -8.27 2.57 4.30
C ALA A 19 -6.91 3.15 4.74
N ALA A 20 -6.14 2.42 5.54
CA ALA A 20 -4.78 2.81 5.93
C ALA A 20 -3.82 2.83 4.73
N ILE A 21 -3.84 1.79 3.88
CA ILE A 21 -3.07 1.74 2.63
C ILE A 21 -3.41 2.95 1.76
N ARG A 22 -4.71 3.22 1.56
CA ARG A 22 -5.17 4.39 0.81
C ARG A 22 -4.63 5.70 1.39
N GLY A 23 -4.64 5.85 2.71
CA GLY A 23 -4.09 7.02 3.40
C GLY A 23 -2.59 7.21 3.12
N VAL A 24 -1.80 6.15 3.28
CA VAL A 24 -0.35 6.17 3.00
C VAL A 24 -0.08 6.54 1.54
N VAL A 25 -0.73 5.86 0.59
CA VAL A 25 -0.52 6.09 -0.85
C VAL A 25 -0.86 7.53 -1.23
N ARG A 26 -2.03 8.04 -0.81
CA ARG A 26 -2.46 9.40 -1.18
C ARG A 26 -1.58 10.49 -0.57
N SER A 27 -1.14 10.32 0.68
CA SER A 27 -0.23 11.27 1.32
C SER A 27 1.14 11.27 0.64
N ALA A 28 1.73 10.09 0.41
CA ALA A 28 3.04 9.97 -0.23
C ALA A 28 3.07 10.53 -1.65
N LEU A 29 2.05 10.25 -2.46
CA LEU A 29 1.91 10.82 -3.80
C LEU A 29 1.75 12.36 -3.77
N THR A 30 1.16 12.93 -2.71
CA THR A 30 1.02 14.39 -2.56
C THR A 30 2.37 15.05 -2.26
N GLU A 31 3.24 14.35 -1.53
CA GLU A 31 4.64 14.77 -1.26
C GLU A 31 5.59 14.45 -2.43
N GLY A 32 5.08 13.96 -3.57
CA GLY A 32 5.89 13.63 -4.75
C GLY A 32 6.73 12.35 -4.63
N LEU A 33 6.38 11.46 -3.70
CA LEU A 33 7.04 10.16 -3.53
C LEU A 33 6.42 9.09 -4.41
N GLU A 34 7.24 8.17 -4.91
CA GLU A 34 6.78 6.92 -5.51
C GLU A 34 6.39 5.91 -4.41
N VAL A 35 5.34 5.12 -4.64
CA VAL A 35 4.86 4.13 -3.67
C VAL A 35 4.82 2.75 -4.31
N MET A 36 5.44 1.77 -3.64
CA MET A 36 5.36 0.36 -4.00
C MET A 36 4.45 -0.38 -3.02
N GLY A 37 3.41 -1.04 -3.53
CA GLY A 37 2.62 -2.01 -2.79
C GLY A 37 3.31 -3.36 -2.82
N ILE A 38 3.48 -3.98 -1.66
CA ILE A 38 4.10 -5.31 -1.52
C ILE A 38 2.99 -6.29 -1.13
N TYR A 39 2.74 -7.28 -1.97
CA TYR A 39 1.72 -8.30 -1.73
C TYR A 39 2.21 -9.36 -0.75
N ASP A 40 1.29 -10.09 -0.12
CA ASP A 40 1.58 -11.22 0.79
C ASP A 40 2.55 -10.89 1.94
N GLY A 41 2.51 -9.63 2.41
CA GLY A 41 3.30 -9.14 3.53
C GLY A 41 4.80 -9.36 3.36
N TYR A 42 5.45 -9.91 4.40
CA TYR A 42 6.89 -10.15 4.36
C TYR A 42 7.31 -11.25 3.38
N LEU A 43 6.42 -12.18 3.02
CA LEU A 43 6.74 -13.21 2.04
C LEU A 43 6.90 -12.58 0.66
N GLY A 44 5.95 -11.76 0.23
CA GLY A 44 6.10 -11.08 -1.06
C GLY A 44 7.22 -10.03 -1.06
N LEU A 45 7.59 -9.48 0.09
CA LEU A 45 8.81 -8.68 0.18
C LEU A 45 10.07 -9.52 -0.14
N TYR A 46 10.16 -10.73 0.44
CA TYR A 46 11.27 -11.65 0.19
C TYR A 46 11.32 -12.12 -1.28
N GLU A 47 10.16 -12.27 -1.90
CA GLU A 47 10.01 -12.77 -3.28
C GLU A 47 9.87 -11.67 -4.34
N ASP A 48 10.13 -10.40 -3.99
CA ASP A 48 10.07 -9.26 -4.91
C ASP A 48 8.68 -9.02 -5.57
N ARG A 49 7.60 -9.40 -4.87
CA ARG A 49 6.19 -9.22 -5.30
C ARG A 49 5.71 -7.79 -5.05
N MET A 50 6.27 -6.86 -5.80
CA MET A 50 6.01 -5.42 -5.65
C MET A 50 5.37 -4.83 -6.91
N VAL A 51 4.36 -3.98 -6.72
CA VAL A 51 3.74 -3.21 -7.80
C VAL A 51 3.74 -1.73 -7.45
N GLN A 52 3.88 -0.88 -8.46
CA GLN A 52 3.73 0.55 -8.25
C GLN A 52 2.26 0.90 -7.98
N LEU A 53 2.01 1.67 -6.93
CA LEU A 53 0.69 2.18 -6.58
C LEU A 53 0.56 3.65 -6.99
N ASP A 54 -0.56 3.98 -7.62
CA ASP A 54 -0.94 5.33 -7.96
C ASP A 54 -2.27 5.72 -7.28
N ARG A 55 -2.83 6.89 -7.65
CA ARG A 55 -4.15 7.30 -7.13
C ARG A 55 -5.23 6.26 -7.45
N TYR A 56 -5.22 5.72 -8.66
CA TYR A 56 -6.26 4.85 -9.17
C TYR A 56 -6.21 3.47 -8.49
N SER A 57 -5.01 3.00 -8.16
CA SER A 57 -4.78 1.75 -7.42
C SER A 57 -5.55 1.67 -6.09
N VAL A 58 -5.91 2.81 -5.48
CA VAL A 58 -6.56 2.87 -4.15
C VAL A 58 -7.93 3.55 -4.14
N SER A 59 -8.60 3.67 -5.29
CA SER A 59 -9.84 4.46 -5.45
C SER A 59 -11.00 3.94 -4.60
N ASP A 60 -11.25 2.62 -4.67
CA ASP A 60 -12.46 1.98 -4.12
C ASP A 60 -12.18 1.17 -2.84
N MET A 61 -11.05 1.43 -2.18
CA MET A 61 -10.59 0.63 -1.04
C MET A 61 -11.27 1.00 0.29
N ILE A 62 -11.76 2.24 0.46
CA ILE A 62 -12.18 2.74 1.77
C ILE A 62 -13.34 1.96 2.41
N ASN A 63 -14.19 1.34 1.58
CA ASN A 63 -15.34 0.55 2.03
C ASN A 63 -15.11 -0.97 1.94
N ARG A 64 -13.89 -1.41 1.59
CA ARG A 64 -13.56 -2.84 1.47
C ARG A 64 -12.92 -3.31 2.78
N GLY A 65 -13.42 -4.42 3.31
CA GLY A 65 -12.82 -5.11 4.45
C GLY A 65 -11.52 -5.81 4.07
N GLY A 66 -10.69 -6.09 5.08
CA GLY A 66 -9.40 -6.74 4.90
C GLY A 66 -8.38 -5.85 4.18
N THR A 67 -7.50 -6.48 3.41
CA THR A 67 -6.38 -5.85 2.71
C THR A 67 -6.38 -6.23 1.23
#